data_AF-A0A8X7XDL2-F1
#
_entry.id   AF-A0A8X7XDL2-F1
#
_cell.length_a   1.000
_cell.length_b   1.000
_cell.length_c   1.000
_cell.angle_alpha   90.00
_cell.angle_beta   90.00
_cell.angle_gamma   90.00
#
_symmetry.space_group_name_H-M   'P 1'
#
loop_
_entity.id
_entity.type
_entity.pdbx_description
1 polymer ?
#
loop_
_entity_poly.entity_id
_entity_poly.type
_entity_poly.pdbx_seq_one_letter_code
_entity_poly.pdbx_strand_id
1 'polypeptide(L)'
;MFRESSHGLCNTSPWKLDGRTPGLERCLGFLQGSMGIEVGCSPAGSCRCRQGVLQLGLLSPYGQRIRHTWKCSRNSVINHLEHFQKKSTGKRCEMNQEGNGFNPPRQSLPPFSRVIVSGGTHGNELAGLYLVKQWLQGKARGLQRQTFSAKAVLSNPRASEVCRRYVDIDLNRCFTTERLNSPDADDMPYEIHRAKELNVLLGPKGSEQAVDFICDLHNTTSNMGVSVLVYQDCHCFNLHMFKYIQSHMKSAPVYCGIFNTPKDQAYSVDSAAKHGIGLEVGPQPHGVLRADILSHMAEALKLVLDFIDLYNQGTEFPSCEVEVYVKDKDFDFPKDPVTGELTATIHPERQDQDFQVMNPGDPLFQTFDGKTVNYSGSQPTYPFFINEAAYYEKNVAFSSSNKVSIRIPALRLQASAGGANRIS
;
A
#
# COMPACT_ATOMS: atom_id res chain seq x y z
N MET A 1 24.05 20.12 -62.98
CA MET A 1 24.79 18.84 -62.86
C MET A 1 24.20 18.11 -61.66
N PHE A 2 23.20 17.23 -61.86
CA PHE A 2 23.35 15.76 -61.95
C PHE A 2 24.10 15.20 -60.72
N ARG A 3 23.54 14.32 -59.87
CA ARG A 3 22.85 13.06 -60.19
C ARG A 3 21.91 12.59 -59.07
N GLU A 4 20.78 12.01 -59.50
CA GLU A 4 20.01 11.01 -58.76
C GLU A 4 20.83 9.73 -58.55
N SER A 5 20.51 8.97 -57.50
CA SER A 5 20.47 7.51 -57.61
C SER A 5 19.27 6.97 -56.84
N SER A 6 18.47 6.23 -57.58
CA SER A 6 17.20 5.61 -57.24
C SER A 6 17.41 4.11 -57.13
N HIS A 7 16.83 3.47 -56.12
CA HIS A 7 16.43 2.05 -56.03
C HIS A 7 15.46 1.98 -54.84
N GLY A 8 14.24 1.46 -54.88
CA GLY A 8 13.41 0.88 -55.94
C GLY A 8 12.02 0.70 -55.33
N LEU A 9 10.98 0.89 -56.14
CA LEU A 9 9.57 0.71 -55.75
C LEU A 9 9.29 -0.77 -55.42
N CYS A 10 8.61 -1.02 -54.30
CA CYS A 10 7.78 -2.21 -54.16
C CYS A 10 6.34 -1.77 -53.90
N ASN A 11 5.53 -1.85 -54.95
CA ASN A 11 4.07 -1.75 -54.90
C ASN A 11 3.52 -2.76 -53.89
N THR A 12 2.81 -2.30 -52.85
CA THR A 12 1.75 -3.10 -52.22
C THR A 12 0.58 -2.18 -51.84
N SER A 13 -0.62 -2.63 -52.19
CA SER A 13 -1.92 -1.94 -52.18
C SER A 13 -2.35 -1.38 -50.81
N PRO A 14 -3.29 -0.43 -50.75
CA PRO A 14 -3.86 0.03 -49.49
C PRO A 14 -4.68 -1.09 -48.82
N TRP A 15 -4.35 -1.41 -47.57
CA TRP A 15 -5.08 -2.36 -46.75
C TRP A 15 -6.33 -1.70 -46.15
N LYS A 16 -7.51 -2.26 -46.42
CA LYS A 16 -8.74 -1.98 -45.68
C LYS A 16 -8.74 -2.86 -44.42
N LEU A 17 -8.80 -2.25 -43.25
CA LEU A 17 -9.22 -2.92 -42.02
C LEU A 17 -10.74 -2.80 -41.96
N ASP A 18 -11.43 -3.91 -42.19
CA ASP A 18 -12.88 -4.00 -42.03
C ASP A 18 -13.22 -4.06 -40.53
N GLY A 19 -14.29 -3.37 -40.12
CA GLY A 19 -14.61 -3.00 -38.74
C GLY A 19 -15.08 -4.14 -37.82
N ARG A 20 -14.57 -5.36 -37.99
CA ARG A 20 -14.93 -6.52 -37.15
C ARG A 20 -13.70 -7.27 -36.66
N THR A 21 -12.75 -6.56 -36.06
CA THR A 21 -11.63 -7.21 -35.33
C THR A 21 -11.96 -7.20 -33.83
N PRO A 22 -12.19 -8.37 -33.18
CA PRO A 22 -12.69 -8.46 -31.80
C PRO A 22 -11.79 -7.85 -30.70
N GLY A 23 -10.61 -7.35 -31.06
CA GLY A 23 -9.67 -6.69 -30.16
C GLY A 23 -9.80 -5.16 -30.09
N LEU A 24 -10.32 -4.50 -31.14
CA LEU A 24 -10.38 -3.04 -31.17
C LEU A 24 -11.51 -2.49 -30.28
N GLU A 25 -12.66 -3.18 -30.26
CA GLU A 25 -13.81 -2.83 -29.41
C GLU A 25 -13.49 -2.98 -27.92
N ARG A 26 -12.71 -4.01 -27.53
CA ARG A 26 -12.26 -4.18 -26.14
C ARG A 26 -11.31 -3.07 -25.70
N CYS A 27 -10.42 -2.61 -26.56
CA CYS A 27 -9.52 -1.50 -26.28
C CYS A 27 -10.28 -0.16 -26.18
N LEU A 28 -11.25 0.10 -27.06
CA LEU A 28 -12.06 1.32 -27.02
C LEU A 28 -12.96 1.36 -25.77
N GLY A 29 -13.57 0.23 -25.38
CA GLY A 29 -14.35 0.12 -24.15
C GLY A 29 -13.50 0.34 -22.88
N PHE A 30 -12.24 -0.12 -22.88
CA PHE A 30 -11.35 0.07 -21.72
C PHE A 30 -10.91 1.53 -21.55
N LEU A 31 -10.69 2.25 -22.66
CA LEU A 31 -10.31 3.67 -22.65
C LEU A 31 -11.46 4.60 -22.22
N GLN A 32 -12.70 4.31 -22.63
CA GLN A 32 -13.89 5.07 -22.19
C GLN A 32 -14.26 4.79 -20.72
N GLY A 33 -14.13 3.54 -20.25
CA GLY A 33 -14.55 3.15 -18.90
C GLY A 33 -13.56 3.48 -17.78
N SER A 34 -12.26 3.56 -18.07
CA SER A 34 -11.22 3.59 -17.02
C SER A 34 -10.46 4.92 -16.91
N MET A 35 -10.46 5.75 -17.95
CA MET A 35 -9.64 6.97 -18.00
C MET A 35 -10.42 8.26 -18.25
N GLY A 36 -11.76 8.20 -18.41
CA GLY A 36 -12.60 9.39 -18.61
C GLY A 36 -12.32 10.16 -19.89
N ILE A 37 -11.78 9.50 -20.93
CA ILE A 37 -11.44 10.12 -22.22
C ILE A 37 -12.62 9.96 -23.18
N GLU A 38 -13.25 11.06 -23.61
CA GLU A 38 -14.25 11.04 -24.67
C GLU A 38 -13.59 10.80 -26.04
N VAL A 39 -14.00 9.71 -26.70
CA VAL A 39 -13.60 9.39 -28.07
C VAL A 39 -14.83 9.57 -28.96
N GLY A 40 -14.89 10.68 -29.70
CA GLY A 40 -15.95 10.94 -30.66
C GLY A 40 -15.70 10.22 -32.00
N CYS A 41 -16.62 9.35 -32.42
CA CYS A 41 -16.66 8.79 -33.78
C CYS A 41 -17.65 9.60 -34.64
N SER A 42 -17.21 10.02 -35.84
CA SER A 42 -18.10 10.59 -36.87
C SER A 42 -18.97 9.48 -37.51
N PRO A 43 -20.21 9.77 -37.99
CA PRO A 43 -21.18 8.77 -38.44
C PRO A 43 -20.82 7.97 -39.70
N ALA A 44 -19.63 8.18 -40.29
CA ALA A 44 -19.16 7.44 -41.46
C ALA A 44 -17.79 6.82 -41.15
N GLY A 45 -17.79 5.58 -40.66
CA GLY A 45 -16.63 4.85 -40.17
C GLY A 45 -15.48 4.71 -41.19
N SER A 46 -14.51 5.62 -41.13
CA SER A 46 -13.19 5.42 -41.75
C SER A 46 -12.09 6.18 -40.99
N CYS A 47 -11.09 5.46 -40.47
CA CYS A 47 -9.84 6.05 -39.97
C CYS A 47 -8.78 5.95 -41.08
N ARG A 48 -8.20 7.08 -41.53
CA ARG A 48 -7.05 7.07 -42.45
C ARG A 48 -5.75 7.33 -41.70
N CYS A 49 -4.81 6.42 -41.82
CA CYS A 49 -3.42 6.61 -41.40
C CYS A 49 -2.61 7.12 -42.60
N ARG A 50 -2.09 8.35 -42.55
CA ARG A 50 -1.06 8.84 -43.49
C ARG A 50 0.28 8.90 -42.77
N GLN A 51 1.25 8.16 -43.30
CA GLN A 51 2.69 8.25 -42.99
C GLN A 51 3.16 7.93 -41.56
N GLY A 52 2.64 6.89 -40.91
CA GLY A 52 3.37 6.20 -39.82
C GLY A 52 3.73 7.04 -38.59
N VAL A 53 2.92 8.06 -38.26
CA VAL A 53 3.07 8.89 -37.05
C VAL A 53 1.72 8.93 -36.31
N LEU A 54 1.72 8.57 -35.03
CA LEU A 54 0.57 8.81 -34.14
C LEU A 54 0.76 10.19 -33.49
N GLN A 55 -0.17 11.13 -33.71
CA GLN A 55 -0.18 12.42 -33.02
C GLN A 55 -1.31 12.42 -31.98
N LEU A 56 -0.94 12.54 -30.70
CA LEU A 56 -1.86 12.82 -29.60
C LEU A 56 -1.68 14.29 -29.20
N GLY A 57 -2.77 15.05 -29.22
CA GLY A 57 -2.80 16.41 -28.67
C GLY A 57 -3.39 16.37 -27.26
N LEU A 58 -2.62 16.81 -26.26
CA LEU A 58 -3.12 17.10 -24.91
C LEU A 58 -3.28 18.61 -24.76
N LEU A 59 -4.42 19.03 -24.19
CA LEU A 59 -4.66 20.39 -23.73
C LEU A 59 -4.43 20.42 -22.20
N SER A 60 -3.53 21.29 -21.76
CA SER A 60 -3.35 21.65 -20.35
C SER A 60 -4.36 22.75 -19.96
N PRO A 61 -4.79 22.86 -18.67
CA PRO A 61 -5.70 23.90 -18.20
C PRO A 61 -5.18 25.34 -18.37
N TYR A 62 -3.91 25.52 -18.75
CA TYR A 62 -3.28 26.83 -18.96
C TYR A 62 -2.78 27.07 -20.41
N GLY A 63 -3.33 26.36 -21.40
CA GLY A 63 -3.27 26.80 -22.80
C GLY A 63 -1.93 26.66 -23.54
N GLN A 64 -1.01 25.79 -23.10
CA GLN A 64 0.17 25.43 -23.91
C GLN A 64 0.06 24.02 -24.50
N ARG A 65 0.37 23.88 -25.81
CA ARG A 65 0.44 22.60 -26.53
C ARG A 65 1.82 21.95 -26.34
N ILE A 66 1.87 20.81 -25.67
CA ILE A 66 3.07 19.96 -25.62
C ILE A 66 2.98 18.93 -26.74
N ARG A 67 4.01 18.85 -27.60
CA ARG A 67 4.12 17.83 -28.66
C ARG A 67 5.18 16.80 -28.28
N HIS A 68 4.79 15.53 -28.21
CA HIS A 68 5.74 14.41 -28.19
C HIS A 68 5.55 13.53 -29.43
N THR A 69 6.66 13.19 -30.08
CA THR A 69 6.71 12.34 -31.29
C THR A 69 7.37 11.01 -30.98
N TRP A 70 6.69 9.90 -31.29
CA TRP A 70 7.25 8.54 -31.25
C TRP A 70 7.28 7.95 -32.67
N LYS A 71 8.41 7.37 -33.08
CA LYS A 71 8.51 6.56 -34.31
C LYS A 71 8.23 5.10 -33.97
N CYS A 72 7.29 4.46 -34.64
CA CYS A 72 6.90 3.07 -34.35
C CYS A 72 7.00 2.18 -35.60
N SER A 73 7.72 1.06 -35.51
CA SER A 73 7.69 -0.03 -36.50
C SER A 73 6.76 -1.15 -36.03
N ARG A 74 6.18 -1.91 -36.97
CA ARG A 74 5.13 -2.92 -36.71
C ARG A 74 5.53 -3.99 -35.68
N ASN A 75 6.82 -4.31 -35.59
CA ASN A 75 7.35 -5.27 -34.60
C ASN A 75 7.47 -4.67 -33.19
N SER A 76 7.57 -3.34 -33.06
CA SER A 76 7.63 -2.67 -31.76
C SER A 76 6.27 -2.67 -31.05
N VAL A 77 5.16 -2.53 -31.79
CA VAL A 77 3.80 -2.51 -31.24
C VAL A 77 3.36 -3.91 -30.80
N ILE A 78 3.66 -4.96 -31.59
CA ILE A 78 3.32 -6.34 -31.21
C ILE A 78 4.18 -6.78 -30.02
N ASN A 79 5.48 -6.47 -29.99
CA ASN A 79 6.32 -6.79 -28.83
C ASN A 79 5.94 -5.98 -27.59
N HIS A 80 5.52 -4.72 -27.71
CA HIS A 80 4.98 -3.96 -26.58
C HIS A 80 3.63 -4.50 -26.12
N LEU A 81 2.76 -4.93 -27.04
CA LEU A 81 1.46 -5.52 -26.71
C LEU A 81 1.60 -6.90 -26.07
N GLU A 82 2.50 -7.77 -26.54
CA GLU A 82 2.80 -9.05 -25.89
C GLU A 82 3.50 -8.87 -24.53
N HIS A 83 4.34 -7.83 -24.40
CA HIS A 83 4.96 -7.48 -23.11
C HIS A 83 3.93 -6.87 -22.13
N PHE A 84 2.96 -6.11 -22.63
CA PHE A 84 1.84 -5.59 -21.84
C PHE A 84 0.81 -6.68 -21.50
N GLN A 85 0.55 -7.64 -22.40
CA GLN A 85 -0.34 -8.78 -22.13
C GLN A 85 0.31 -9.75 -21.12
N LYS A 86 1.63 -9.98 -21.20
CA LYS A 86 2.38 -10.73 -20.18
C LYS A 86 2.49 -10.00 -18.83
N LYS A 87 2.43 -8.65 -18.82
CA LYS A 87 2.39 -7.85 -17.58
C LYS A 87 0.97 -7.65 -17.02
N SER A 88 -0.06 -7.70 -17.86
CA SER A 88 -1.48 -7.62 -17.44
C SER A 88 -2.07 -8.98 -17.07
N THR A 89 -1.46 -10.08 -17.50
CA THR A 89 -1.51 -11.36 -16.78
C THR A 89 -0.38 -11.41 -15.75
N GLY A 90 -0.31 -10.40 -14.89
CA GLY A 90 0.30 -10.59 -13.58
C GLY A 90 -0.31 -11.85 -13.00
N LYS A 91 0.53 -12.78 -12.53
CA LYS A 91 0.09 -14.02 -11.88
C LYS A 91 -0.97 -13.65 -10.87
N ARG A 92 -2.23 -13.82 -11.25
CA ARG A 92 -3.33 -14.01 -10.33
C ARG A 92 -2.85 -15.20 -9.50
N CYS A 93 -2.71 -15.02 -8.19
CA CYS A 93 -2.75 -16.17 -7.30
C CYS A 93 -4.15 -16.78 -7.48
N GLU A 94 -4.32 -17.58 -8.52
CA GLU A 94 -5.35 -18.60 -8.58
C GLU A 94 -5.00 -19.58 -7.48
N MET A 95 -5.50 -19.30 -6.28
CA MET A 95 -5.69 -20.35 -5.29
C MET A 95 -6.78 -21.24 -5.85
N ASN A 96 -6.37 -22.28 -6.58
CA ASN A 96 -7.25 -23.32 -7.06
C ASN A 96 -8.05 -23.88 -5.88
N GLN A 97 -9.35 -23.55 -5.85
CA GLN A 97 -10.35 -24.35 -5.16
C GLN A 97 -10.63 -25.58 -6.03
N GLU A 98 -9.72 -26.54 -6.06
CA GLU A 98 -10.05 -27.89 -6.52
C GLU A 98 -9.43 -28.92 -5.59
N GLY A 99 -10.29 -29.79 -5.08
CA GLY A 99 -9.94 -30.86 -4.14
C GLY A 99 -8.95 -31.83 -4.76
N ASN A 100 -7.69 -31.68 -4.36
CA ASN A 100 -6.70 -32.75 -4.24
C ASN A 100 -5.61 -32.22 -3.30
N GLY A 101 -5.06 -33.08 -2.44
CA GLY A 101 -4.15 -32.74 -1.34
C GLY A 101 -2.84 -32.05 -1.75
N PHE A 102 -2.91 -30.82 -2.24
CA PHE A 102 -1.79 -29.94 -2.50
C PHE A 102 -1.50 -29.17 -1.21
N ASN A 103 -0.54 -29.66 -0.42
CA ASN A 103 0.04 -28.84 0.64
C ASN A 103 0.81 -27.70 -0.05
N PRO A 104 0.45 -26.42 0.17
CA PRO A 104 1.18 -25.31 -0.44
C PRO A 104 2.66 -25.38 -0.01
N PRO A 105 3.60 -25.04 -0.91
CA PRO A 105 5.04 -25.18 -0.63
C PRO A 105 5.41 -24.39 0.63
N ARG A 106 6.14 -25.04 1.54
CA ARG A 106 6.62 -24.42 2.79
C ARG A 106 7.45 -23.19 2.47
N GLN A 107 7.22 -22.09 3.19
CA GLN A 107 8.03 -20.88 3.04
C GLN A 107 9.18 -20.88 4.05
N SER A 108 10.39 -20.59 3.56
CA SER A 108 11.58 -20.41 4.39
C SER A 108 12.20 -19.04 4.12
N LEU A 109 12.52 -18.31 5.18
CA LEU A 109 13.18 -17.01 5.12
C LEU A 109 14.47 -17.06 5.96
N PRO A 110 15.46 -16.19 5.68
CA PRO A 110 16.61 -16.02 6.56
C PRO A 110 16.18 -15.49 7.95
N PRO A 111 17.05 -15.61 8.97
CA PRO A 111 16.79 -14.99 10.27
C PRO A 111 16.69 -13.47 10.15
N PHE A 112 15.89 -12.87 11.04
CA PHE A 112 15.68 -11.43 11.15
C PHE A 112 16.53 -10.87 12.28
N SER A 113 17.69 -10.30 11.95
CA SER A 113 18.65 -9.80 12.97
C SER A 113 18.67 -8.28 13.05
N ARG A 114 18.37 -7.60 11.94
CA ARG A 114 18.29 -6.14 11.85
C ARG A 114 16.83 -5.72 11.90
N VAL A 115 16.32 -5.62 13.13
CA VAL A 115 14.94 -5.25 13.43
C VAL A 115 14.88 -3.82 13.93
N ILE A 116 13.95 -3.04 13.38
CA ILE A 116 13.71 -1.65 13.75
C ILE A 116 12.31 -1.52 14.35
N VAL A 117 12.21 -0.72 15.41
CA VAL A 117 10.95 -0.20 15.92
C VAL A 117 10.97 1.30 15.70
N SER A 118 10.07 1.80 14.84
CA SER A 118 9.96 3.22 14.55
C SER A 118 8.69 3.81 15.14
N GLY A 119 8.76 5.08 15.53
CA GLY A 119 7.65 5.80 16.13
C GLY A 119 7.80 7.30 15.90
N GLY A 120 6.69 8.02 16.00
CA GLY A 120 6.66 9.43 15.63
C GLY A 120 6.88 9.63 14.13
N THR A 121 6.43 8.70 13.28
CA THR A 121 6.32 8.93 11.83
C THR A 121 5.36 10.09 11.58
N HIS A 122 4.26 10.12 12.33
CA HIS A 122 3.47 11.31 12.55
C HIS A 122 3.72 11.85 13.97
N GLY A 123 4.07 13.13 14.08
CA GLY A 123 4.58 13.71 15.33
C GLY A 123 3.53 13.92 16.44
N ASN A 124 2.24 13.78 16.12
CA ASN A 124 1.12 13.92 17.05
C ASN A 124 0.51 12.56 17.49
N GLU A 125 1.05 11.43 17.02
CA GLU A 125 0.62 10.08 17.40
C GLU A 125 1.47 9.60 18.60
N LEU A 126 0.96 9.85 19.81
CA LEU A 126 1.83 9.92 20.99
C LEU A 126 2.25 8.55 21.55
N ALA A 127 1.49 7.47 21.37
CA ALA A 127 1.84 6.20 22.02
C ALA A 127 3.16 5.63 21.46
N GLY A 128 3.27 5.54 20.14
CA GLY A 128 4.48 5.06 19.46
C GLY A 128 5.67 6.00 19.68
N LEU A 129 5.42 7.31 19.61
CA LEU A 129 6.41 8.34 19.87
C LEU A 129 7.04 8.21 21.27
N TYR A 130 6.20 8.07 22.31
CA TYR A 130 6.71 8.00 23.67
C TYR A 130 7.37 6.66 23.99
N LEU A 131 6.89 5.53 23.46
CA LEU A 131 7.61 4.25 23.58
C LEU A 131 9.04 4.37 23.02
N VAL A 132 9.19 4.90 21.81
CA VAL A 132 10.49 5.14 21.19
C VAL A 132 11.36 6.10 22.00
N LYS A 133 10.81 7.22 22.47
CA LYS A 133 11.55 8.18 23.31
C LYS A 133 12.07 7.52 24.60
N GLN A 134 11.30 6.66 25.25
CA GLN A 134 11.75 5.97 26.46
C GLN A 134 12.95 5.05 26.19
N TRP A 135 12.97 4.33 25.06
CA TRP A 135 14.13 3.51 24.69
C TRP A 135 15.36 4.35 24.31
N LEU A 136 15.17 5.42 23.53
CA LEU A 136 16.26 6.32 23.14
C LEU A 136 16.89 7.04 24.35
N GLN A 137 16.12 7.28 25.41
CA GLN A 137 16.60 7.85 26.66
C GLN A 137 17.19 6.81 27.64
N GLY A 138 17.21 5.51 27.27
CA GLY A 138 17.69 4.43 28.14
C GLY A 138 16.78 4.15 29.35
N LYS A 139 15.53 4.61 29.34
CA LYS A 139 14.57 4.48 30.46
C LYS A 139 13.72 3.22 30.38
N ALA A 140 13.59 2.62 29.20
CA ALA A 140 12.83 1.40 28.98
C ALA A 140 13.73 0.23 28.56
N ARG A 141 13.29 -0.99 28.91
CA ARG A 141 13.87 -2.25 28.43
C ARG A 141 12.89 -2.92 27.45
N GLY A 142 13.25 -4.09 26.93
CA GLY A 142 12.33 -4.92 26.15
C GLY A 142 12.55 -4.93 24.63
N LEU A 143 13.59 -4.27 24.11
CA LEU A 143 14.00 -4.40 22.70
C LEU A 143 14.97 -5.57 22.46
N GLN A 144 15.62 -6.07 23.51
CA GLN A 144 16.51 -7.21 23.42
C GLN A 144 15.71 -8.52 23.44
N ARG A 145 16.13 -9.46 22.60
CA ARG A 145 15.69 -10.84 22.53
C ARG A 145 16.90 -11.77 22.53
N GLN A 146 16.68 -13.09 22.53
CA GLN A 146 17.79 -14.03 22.56
C GLN A 146 18.59 -13.99 21.26
N THR A 147 17.90 -13.87 20.12
CA THR A 147 18.51 -13.95 18.79
C THR A 147 18.85 -12.60 18.16
N PHE A 148 18.28 -11.50 18.65
CA PHE A 148 18.51 -10.16 18.12
C PHE A 148 18.25 -9.06 19.17
N SER A 149 18.63 -7.83 18.85
CA SER A 149 18.21 -6.65 19.59
C SER A 149 17.62 -5.63 18.61
N ALA A 150 16.35 -5.28 18.79
CA ALA A 150 15.73 -4.24 17.98
C ALA A 150 16.37 -2.88 18.28
N LYS A 151 16.38 -1.99 17.28
CA LYS A 151 16.77 -0.59 17.44
C LYS A 151 15.55 0.32 17.34
N ALA A 152 15.44 1.26 18.27
CA ALA A 152 14.41 2.30 18.24
C ALA A 152 14.83 3.44 17.31
N VAL A 153 13.89 3.96 16.51
CA VAL A 153 14.11 5.09 15.60
C VAL A 153 12.98 6.12 15.74
N LEU A 154 13.33 7.37 15.99
CA LEU A 154 12.40 8.49 15.90
C LEU A 154 12.28 8.95 14.44
N SER A 155 11.15 8.70 13.80
CA SER A 155 10.98 8.90 12.35
C SER A 155 10.90 10.37 11.95
N ASN A 156 10.05 11.18 12.59
CA ASN A 156 9.88 12.60 12.27
C ASN A 156 10.16 13.49 13.51
N PRO A 157 11.43 13.81 13.79
CA PRO A 157 11.79 14.64 14.94
C PRO A 157 11.14 16.03 14.94
N ARG A 158 11.10 16.73 13.80
CA ARG A 158 10.58 18.11 13.76
C ARG A 158 9.08 18.15 13.98
N ALA A 159 8.31 17.27 13.34
CA ALA A 159 6.87 17.19 13.57
C ALA A 159 6.55 16.78 15.01
N SER A 160 7.38 15.88 15.59
CA SER A 160 7.24 15.42 16.98
C SER A 160 7.53 16.51 18.00
N GLU A 161 8.44 17.44 17.70
CA GLU A 161 8.77 18.58 18.59
C GLU A 161 7.61 19.55 18.71
N VAL A 162 6.88 19.78 17.61
CA VAL A 162 5.73 20.70 17.57
C VAL A 162 4.37 19.99 17.70
N CYS A 163 4.37 18.68 18.01
CA CYS A 163 3.17 17.85 18.16
C CYS A 163 2.19 18.00 16.98
N ARG A 164 2.71 17.93 15.75
CA ARG A 164 1.92 17.94 14.50
C ARG A 164 2.11 16.64 13.73
N ARG A 165 1.17 16.33 12.84
CA ARG A 165 1.27 15.14 11.98
C ARG A 165 2.55 15.18 11.15
N TYR A 166 2.78 16.29 10.47
CA TYR A 166 3.99 16.57 9.69
C TYR A 166 4.27 18.09 9.68
N VAL A 167 5.43 18.49 9.15
CA VAL A 167 5.82 19.89 8.96
C VAL A 167 5.33 20.38 7.60
N ASP A 168 5.78 19.76 6.50
CA ASP A 168 5.46 20.21 5.14
C ASP A 168 4.52 19.23 4.42
N ILE A 169 4.86 17.94 4.42
CA ILE A 169 4.03 16.89 3.81
C ILE A 169 4.05 15.60 4.63
N ASP A 170 3.11 14.70 4.39
CA ASP A 170 3.02 13.42 5.11
C ASP A 170 4.25 12.52 4.85
N LEU A 171 5.09 12.31 5.89
CA LEU A 171 6.28 11.47 5.83
C LEU A 171 5.95 10.04 5.37
N ASN A 172 4.80 9.52 5.79
CA ASN A 172 4.35 8.19 5.44
C ASN A 172 3.77 8.10 4.02
N ARG A 173 4.02 9.12 3.17
CA ARG A 173 3.79 9.12 1.72
C ARG A 173 5.09 9.39 0.94
N CYS A 174 6.24 9.48 1.61
CA CYS A 174 7.50 9.92 1.02
C CYS A 174 8.44 8.79 0.57
N PHE A 175 8.07 7.52 0.75
CA PHE A 175 8.95 6.37 0.51
C PHE A 175 8.75 5.69 -0.86
N THR A 176 8.14 6.37 -1.82
CA THR A 176 8.15 5.84 -3.20
C THR A 176 9.55 5.89 -3.79
N THR A 177 9.87 4.99 -4.71
CA THR A 177 11.18 4.91 -5.36
C THR A 177 11.56 6.24 -6.02
N GLU A 178 10.59 6.93 -6.62
CA GLU A 178 10.78 8.21 -7.28
C GLU A 178 11.17 9.31 -6.30
N ARG A 179 10.50 9.39 -5.13
CA ARG A 179 10.80 10.39 -4.11
C ARG A 179 12.16 10.16 -3.48
N LEU A 180 12.48 8.91 -3.15
CA LEU A 180 13.76 8.54 -2.53
C LEU A 180 14.96 8.79 -3.47
N ASN A 181 14.77 8.65 -4.78
CA ASN A 181 15.81 8.87 -5.80
C ASN A 181 15.77 10.26 -6.44
N SER A 182 14.85 11.14 -6.03
CA SER A 182 14.80 12.51 -6.53
C SER A 182 16.10 13.25 -6.22
N PRO A 183 16.58 14.17 -7.09
CA PRO A 183 17.73 15.01 -6.75
C PRO A 183 17.37 15.94 -5.58
N ASP A 184 18.37 16.32 -4.78
CA ASP A 184 18.17 17.33 -3.74
C ASP A 184 17.90 18.70 -4.39
N ALA A 185 16.96 19.45 -3.81
CA ALA A 185 16.57 20.79 -4.25
C ALA A 185 16.42 21.68 -3.01
N ASP A 186 16.72 22.97 -3.13
CA ASP A 186 16.73 23.92 -2.00
C ASP A 186 15.35 24.12 -1.36
N ASP A 187 14.27 23.92 -2.13
CA ASP A 187 12.86 24.05 -1.72
C ASP A 187 12.19 22.71 -1.41
N MET A 188 12.96 21.62 -1.31
CA MET A 188 12.43 20.29 -1.05
C MET A 188 11.76 20.22 0.33
N PRO A 189 10.53 19.68 0.43
CA PRO A 189 9.85 19.49 1.71
C PRO A 189 10.71 18.71 2.71
N TYR A 190 10.68 19.13 3.97
CA TYR A 190 11.45 18.51 5.05
C TYR A 190 11.25 16.99 5.11
N GLU A 191 10.01 16.51 4.98
CA GLU A 191 9.74 15.07 5.03
C GLU A 191 10.35 14.27 3.86
N ILE A 192 10.60 14.87 2.69
CA ILE A 192 11.31 14.18 1.60
C ILE A 192 12.79 14.03 1.97
N HIS A 193 13.43 15.09 2.48
CA HIS A 193 14.79 15.00 3.00
C HIS A 193 14.90 13.95 4.11
N ARG A 194 13.95 13.98 5.06
CA ARG A 194 13.91 13.02 6.15
C ARG A 194 13.71 11.58 5.67
N ALA A 195 12.87 11.36 4.65
CA ALA A 195 12.69 10.05 4.05
C ALA A 195 13.99 9.53 3.42
N LYS A 196 14.79 10.39 2.77
CA LYS A 196 16.11 10.00 2.24
C LYS A 196 17.08 9.63 3.35
N GLU A 197 17.16 10.41 4.43
CA GLU A 197 17.98 10.07 5.61
C GLU A 197 17.58 8.73 6.23
N LEU A 198 16.28 8.51 6.41
CA LEU A 198 15.75 7.25 6.90
C LEU A 198 16.05 6.10 5.93
N ASN A 199 15.99 6.31 4.62
CA ASN A 199 16.33 5.30 3.64
C ASN A 199 17.82 4.92 3.65
N VAL A 200 18.71 5.83 4.05
CA VAL A 200 20.13 5.50 4.30
C VAL A 200 20.27 4.62 5.57
N LEU A 201 19.49 4.91 6.61
CA LEU A 201 19.53 4.16 7.87
C LEU A 201 18.85 2.78 7.79
N LEU A 202 17.72 2.71 7.09
CA LEU A 202 16.79 1.57 7.07
C LEU A 202 16.91 0.75 5.78
N GLY A 203 17.30 1.40 4.69
CA GLY A 203 17.35 0.84 3.34
C GLY A 203 18.77 0.56 2.87
N PRO A 204 19.10 0.84 1.59
CA PRO A 204 18.21 1.43 0.58
C PRO A 204 17.03 0.51 0.24
N LYS A 205 15.83 1.09 0.13
CA LYS A 205 14.58 0.39 -0.20
C LYS A 205 14.75 -0.49 -1.44
N GLY A 206 14.28 -1.74 -1.35
CA GLY A 206 14.37 -2.72 -2.43
C GLY A 206 15.77 -3.35 -2.60
N SER A 207 16.75 -2.99 -1.78
CA SER A 207 18.10 -3.59 -1.82
C SER A 207 18.30 -4.68 -0.76
N GLU A 208 19.32 -5.51 -0.98
CA GLU A 208 19.76 -6.50 0.03
C GLU A 208 20.34 -5.88 1.30
N GLN A 209 20.74 -4.60 1.25
CA GLN A 209 21.27 -3.86 2.40
C GLN A 209 20.16 -3.34 3.31
N ALA A 210 18.91 -3.26 2.84
CA ALA A 210 17.78 -2.85 3.67
C ALA A 210 17.64 -3.74 4.90
N VAL A 211 17.27 -3.16 6.04
CA VAL A 211 17.02 -3.89 7.29
C VAL A 211 15.98 -4.99 7.09
N ASP A 212 16.04 -6.00 7.95
CA ASP A 212 15.29 -7.23 7.74
C ASP A 212 13.80 -7.00 8.07
N PHE A 213 13.52 -6.24 9.14
CA PHE A 213 12.16 -5.94 9.59
C PHE A 213 12.00 -4.52 10.17
N ILE A 214 10.89 -3.83 9.87
CA ILE A 214 10.44 -2.61 10.57
C ILE A 214 9.04 -2.83 11.16
N CYS A 215 8.87 -2.53 12.44
CA CYS A 215 7.56 -2.28 13.05
C CYS A 215 7.39 -0.77 13.22
N ASP A 216 6.54 -0.15 12.40
CA ASP A 216 6.25 1.29 12.48
C ASP A 216 4.98 1.52 13.31
N LEU A 217 5.09 2.28 14.40
CA LEU A 217 4.04 2.47 15.39
C LEU A 217 3.18 3.70 15.06
N HIS A 218 1.86 3.49 14.94
CA HIS A 218 0.89 4.54 14.60
C HIS A 218 -0.26 4.60 15.62
N ASN A 219 -0.91 5.76 15.67
CA ASN A 219 -2.21 5.90 16.32
C ASN A 219 -3.25 6.47 15.37
N THR A 220 -4.49 6.03 15.53
CA THR A 220 -5.66 6.54 14.80
C THR A 220 -6.71 7.05 15.76
N THR A 221 -7.48 8.05 15.34
CA THR A 221 -8.69 8.49 16.05
C THR A 221 -9.86 7.52 15.87
N SER A 222 -9.76 6.61 14.91
CA SER A 222 -10.79 5.61 14.58
C SER A 222 -10.78 4.45 15.57
N ASN A 223 -11.91 3.76 15.74
CA ASN A 223 -12.05 2.68 16.73
C ASN A 223 -11.52 1.32 16.22
N MET A 224 -10.28 1.31 15.76
CA MET A 224 -9.69 0.15 15.08
C MET A 224 -9.11 -0.92 16.01
N GLY A 225 -9.11 -0.69 17.33
CA GLY A 225 -8.42 -1.58 18.26
C GLY A 225 -6.93 -1.68 17.92
N VAL A 226 -6.37 -2.88 18.03
CA VAL A 226 -5.00 -3.16 17.57
C VAL A 226 -5.06 -3.70 16.15
N SER A 227 -4.39 -3.03 15.23
CA SER A 227 -4.45 -3.35 13.81
C SER A 227 -3.06 -3.51 13.22
N VAL A 228 -2.84 -4.63 12.53
CA VAL A 228 -1.62 -4.90 11.76
C VAL A 228 -1.89 -4.52 10.30
N LEU A 229 -1.19 -3.51 9.79
CA LEU A 229 -1.35 -3.01 8.43
C LEU A 229 -0.17 -3.46 7.56
N VAL A 230 -0.50 -4.02 6.40
CA VAL A 230 0.48 -4.62 5.49
C VAL A 230 0.10 -4.36 4.03
N TYR A 231 1.07 -4.40 3.12
CA TYR A 231 0.82 -4.30 1.67
C TYR A 231 0.40 -5.64 1.05
N GLN A 232 -0.06 -5.67 -0.20
CA GLN A 232 -0.61 -6.89 -0.81
C GLN A 232 0.42 -8.01 -0.96
N ASP A 233 1.68 -7.67 -1.27
CA ASP A 233 2.77 -8.64 -1.40
C ASP A 233 3.29 -9.14 -0.04
N CYS A 234 2.48 -8.95 1.00
CA CYS A 234 2.74 -9.28 2.37
C CYS A 234 2.98 -10.79 2.53
N HIS A 235 4.24 -11.05 2.87
CA HIS A 235 4.86 -12.33 3.07
C HIS A 235 4.11 -13.15 4.12
N CYS A 236 4.04 -14.47 3.92
CA CYS A 236 3.55 -15.45 4.88
C CYS A 236 4.03 -15.17 6.33
N PHE A 237 5.25 -14.65 6.49
CA PHE A 237 5.80 -14.19 7.77
C PHE A 237 4.92 -13.21 8.51
N ASN A 238 4.48 -12.12 7.87
CA ASN A 238 3.66 -11.08 8.49
C ASN A 238 2.28 -11.61 8.89
N LEU A 239 1.72 -12.53 8.10
CA LEU A 239 0.42 -13.15 8.41
C LEU A 239 0.51 -14.16 9.56
N HIS A 240 1.60 -14.93 9.66
CA HIS A 240 1.89 -15.74 10.85
C HIS A 240 2.12 -14.87 12.09
N MET A 241 2.83 -13.75 11.94
CA MET A 241 3.01 -12.77 13.02
C MET A 241 1.68 -12.22 13.49
N PHE A 242 0.82 -11.77 12.57
CA PHE A 242 -0.54 -11.33 12.89
C PHE A 242 -1.31 -12.42 13.64
N LYS A 243 -1.28 -13.67 13.17
CA LYS A 243 -1.97 -14.78 13.84
C LYS A 243 -1.43 -15.04 15.24
N TYR A 244 -0.12 -14.92 15.43
CA TYR A 244 0.52 -15.01 16.74
C TYR A 244 0.04 -13.89 17.67
N ILE A 245 0.04 -12.64 17.22
CA ILE A 245 -0.46 -11.50 18.01
C ILE A 245 -1.94 -11.71 18.35
N GLN A 246 -2.79 -12.05 17.37
CA GLN A 246 -4.22 -12.30 17.57
C GLN A 246 -4.50 -13.40 18.60
N SER A 247 -3.68 -14.47 18.64
CA SER A 247 -3.88 -15.58 19.56
C SER A 247 -3.41 -15.28 20.98
N HIS A 248 -2.43 -14.40 21.16
CA HIS A 248 -1.79 -14.13 22.45
C HIS A 248 -2.28 -12.84 23.10
N MET A 249 -2.70 -11.84 22.32
CA MET A 249 -3.24 -10.59 22.83
C MET A 249 -4.64 -10.83 23.42
N LYS A 250 -4.84 -10.38 24.67
CA LYS A 250 -6.14 -10.51 25.37
C LYS A 250 -6.74 -9.17 25.79
N SER A 251 -5.94 -8.11 25.79
CA SER A 251 -6.37 -6.79 26.24
C SER A 251 -7.25 -6.05 25.23
N ALA A 252 -7.16 -6.38 23.94
CA ALA A 252 -7.85 -5.70 22.86
C ALA A 252 -8.11 -6.64 21.66
N PRO A 253 -9.12 -6.35 20.82
CA PRO A 253 -9.29 -7.05 19.56
C PRO A 253 -8.13 -6.73 18.60
N VAL A 254 -7.76 -7.74 17.79
CA VAL A 254 -6.66 -7.65 16.83
C VAL A 254 -7.16 -7.93 15.41
N TYR A 255 -6.95 -6.97 14.52
CA TYR A 255 -7.33 -7.04 13.11
C TYR A 255 -6.10 -6.95 12.20
N CYS A 256 -6.27 -7.36 10.94
CA CYS A 256 -5.24 -7.25 9.92
C CYS A 256 -5.83 -6.61 8.66
N GLY A 257 -5.30 -5.45 8.29
CA GLY A 257 -5.66 -4.72 7.07
C GLY A 257 -4.60 -4.92 5.99
N ILE A 258 -5.01 -5.37 4.81
CA ILE A 258 -4.12 -5.52 3.65
C ILE A 258 -4.41 -4.40 2.64
N PHE A 259 -3.43 -3.56 2.39
CA PHE A 259 -3.47 -2.52 1.35
C PHE A 259 -3.14 -3.13 -0.01
N ASN A 260 -4.07 -2.99 -0.97
CA ASN A 260 -3.94 -3.49 -2.34
C ASN A 260 -2.97 -2.65 -3.21
N THR A 261 -1.85 -2.24 -2.63
CA THR A 261 -0.76 -1.53 -3.30
C THR A 261 0.42 -2.49 -3.43
N PRO A 262 0.93 -2.73 -4.64
CA PRO A 262 2.16 -3.50 -4.85
C PRO A 262 3.34 -2.94 -4.05
N LYS A 263 4.23 -3.80 -3.57
CA LYS A 263 5.34 -3.40 -2.69
C LYS A 263 6.32 -2.43 -3.34
N ASP A 264 6.53 -2.53 -4.66
CA ASP A 264 7.36 -1.60 -5.43
C ASP A 264 6.76 -0.17 -5.48
N GLN A 265 5.43 -0.07 -5.31
CA GLN A 265 4.68 1.19 -5.23
C GLN A 265 4.35 1.61 -3.78
N ALA A 266 4.77 0.82 -2.79
CA ALA A 266 4.58 1.16 -1.40
C ALA A 266 5.21 2.52 -1.08
N TYR A 267 4.62 3.27 -0.16
CA TYR A 267 4.95 4.68 0.07
C TYR A 267 5.22 5.01 1.55
N SER A 268 5.05 4.02 2.44
CA SER A 268 5.19 4.15 3.88
C SER A 268 6.63 3.92 4.37
N VAL A 269 6.92 4.35 5.60
CA VAL A 269 8.23 4.16 6.24
C VAL A 269 8.62 2.68 6.36
N ASP A 270 7.67 1.81 6.77
CA ASP A 270 7.92 0.37 6.93
C ASP A 270 8.32 -0.32 5.61
N SER A 271 7.92 0.26 4.47
CA SER A 271 8.27 -0.25 3.15
C SER A 271 9.75 -0.08 2.76
N ALA A 272 10.54 0.66 3.55
CA ALA A 272 11.98 0.76 3.37
C ALA A 272 12.71 -0.57 3.65
N ALA A 273 12.13 -1.43 4.50
CA ALA A 273 12.71 -2.71 4.88
C ALA A 273 12.38 -3.86 3.92
N LYS A 274 13.06 -5.00 4.11
CA LYS A 274 12.71 -6.25 3.42
C LYS A 274 11.31 -6.73 3.83
N HIS A 275 10.99 -6.62 5.11
CA HIS A 275 9.66 -6.89 5.65
C HIS A 275 9.26 -5.76 6.60
N GLY A 276 7.97 -5.49 6.71
CA GLY A 276 7.49 -4.43 7.59
C GLY A 276 6.01 -4.56 7.87
N ILE A 277 5.59 -3.96 8.98
CA ILE A 277 4.19 -3.76 9.34
C ILE A 277 4.01 -2.33 9.87
N GLY A 278 2.84 -1.75 9.61
CA GLY A 278 2.29 -0.70 10.45
C GLY A 278 1.54 -1.33 11.62
N LEU A 279 1.93 -0.99 12.85
CA LEU A 279 1.19 -1.38 14.06
C LEU A 279 0.36 -0.18 14.52
N GLU A 280 -0.92 -0.21 14.15
CA GLU A 280 -1.89 0.85 14.37
C GLU A 280 -2.70 0.56 15.64
N VAL A 281 -2.85 1.54 16.54
CA VAL A 281 -3.64 1.37 17.77
C VAL A 281 -4.54 2.58 18.00
N GLY A 282 -5.85 2.34 18.03
CA GLY A 282 -6.87 3.35 18.28
C GLY A 282 -8.09 2.80 19.02
N PRO A 283 -9.01 3.68 19.45
CA PRO A 283 -9.04 5.11 19.16
C PRO A 283 -8.20 5.93 20.16
N GLN A 284 -7.40 6.87 19.65
CA GLN A 284 -6.69 7.86 20.45
C GLN A 284 -6.72 9.23 19.74
N PRO A 285 -7.19 10.30 20.40
CA PRO A 285 -7.07 11.63 19.86
C PRO A 285 -5.61 12.00 19.61
N HIS A 286 -5.33 12.64 18.47
CA HIS A 286 -4.00 13.17 18.19
C HIS A 286 -3.58 14.19 19.24
N GLY A 287 -2.31 14.15 19.65
CA GLY A 287 -1.78 14.99 20.72
C GLY A 287 -2.21 14.59 22.14
N VAL A 288 -2.92 13.46 22.29
CA VAL A 288 -3.30 12.89 23.59
C VAL A 288 -2.60 11.55 23.78
N LEU A 289 -2.05 11.32 24.98
CA LEU A 289 -1.45 10.04 25.36
C LEU A 289 -2.36 9.35 26.37
N ARG A 290 -3.00 8.24 25.96
CA ARG A 290 -3.82 7.44 26.85
C ARG A 290 -3.02 6.24 27.37
N ALA A 291 -3.13 5.97 28.67
CA ALA A 291 -2.37 4.91 29.33
C ALA A 291 -2.77 3.51 28.83
N ASP A 292 -4.04 3.28 28.53
CA ASP A 292 -4.56 2.04 27.98
C ASP A 292 -4.04 1.78 26.56
N ILE A 293 -4.11 2.77 25.66
CA ILE A 293 -3.58 2.69 24.29
C ILE A 293 -2.06 2.48 24.28
N LEU A 294 -1.33 3.17 25.16
CA LEU A 294 0.10 2.94 25.34
C LEU A 294 0.40 1.50 25.78
N SER A 295 -0.41 0.95 26.69
CA SER A 295 -0.27 -0.42 27.18
C SER A 295 -0.58 -1.45 26.09
N HIS A 296 -1.66 -1.27 25.33
CA HIS A 296 -2.01 -2.12 24.19
C HIS A 296 -0.91 -2.13 23.14
N MET A 297 -0.36 -0.97 22.78
CA MET A 297 0.73 -0.87 21.82
C MET A 297 2.00 -1.56 22.33
N ALA A 298 2.35 -1.38 23.61
CA ALA A 298 3.51 -2.03 24.21
C ALA A 298 3.37 -3.56 24.25
N GLU A 299 2.19 -4.08 24.58
CA GLU A 299 1.89 -5.52 24.55
C GLU A 299 1.98 -6.07 23.12
N ALA A 300 1.31 -5.43 22.16
CA ALA A 300 1.33 -5.86 20.77
C ALA A 300 2.74 -5.85 20.18
N LEU A 301 3.54 -4.80 20.45
CA LEU A 301 4.93 -4.75 20.04
C LEU A 301 5.78 -5.83 20.72
N LYS A 302 5.56 -6.12 22.01
CA LYS A 302 6.24 -7.23 22.67
C LYS A 302 5.98 -8.54 21.93
N LEU A 303 4.74 -8.80 21.54
CA LEU A 303 4.35 -10.00 20.78
C LEU A 303 4.99 -10.06 19.39
N VAL A 304 5.12 -8.92 18.69
CA VAL A 304 5.88 -8.81 17.43
C VAL A 304 7.33 -9.28 17.63
N LEU A 305 8.00 -8.75 18.64
CA LEU A 305 9.41 -9.06 18.91
C LEU A 305 9.59 -10.52 19.38
N ASP A 306 8.66 -11.03 20.19
CA ASP A 306 8.65 -12.43 20.64
C ASP A 306 8.46 -13.40 19.47
N PHE A 307 7.55 -13.09 18.53
CA PHE A 307 7.35 -13.89 17.32
C PHE A 307 8.62 -13.98 16.47
N ILE A 308 9.30 -12.85 16.25
CA ILE A 308 10.57 -12.81 15.51
C ILE A 308 11.62 -13.67 16.20
N ASP A 309 11.73 -13.58 17.53
CA ASP A 309 12.70 -14.37 18.29
C ASP A 309 12.41 -15.87 18.21
N LEU A 310 11.15 -16.28 18.37
CA LEU A 310 10.72 -17.66 18.21
C LEU A 310 11.05 -18.21 16.83
N TYR A 311 10.78 -17.42 15.78
CA TYR A 311 11.13 -17.77 14.41
C TYR A 311 12.64 -17.97 14.23
N ASN A 312 13.44 -17.03 14.72
CA ASN A 312 14.90 -17.10 14.62
C ASN A 312 15.50 -18.26 15.43
N GLN A 313 14.84 -18.72 16.49
CA GLN A 313 15.22 -19.91 17.25
C GLN A 313 14.88 -21.23 16.52
N GLY A 314 14.25 -21.15 15.35
CA GLY A 314 13.90 -22.31 14.54
C GLY A 314 12.51 -22.88 14.82
N THR A 315 11.64 -22.13 15.52
CA THR A 315 10.24 -22.54 15.70
C THR A 315 9.57 -22.67 14.33
N GLU A 316 9.00 -23.85 14.05
CA GLU A 316 8.18 -24.05 12.86
C GLU A 316 6.73 -23.63 13.15
N PHE A 317 6.17 -22.81 12.26
CA PHE A 317 4.79 -22.39 12.31
C PHE A 317 4.01 -23.19 11.26
N PRO A 318 3.03 -24.02 11.66
CA PRO A 318 2.28 -24.86 10.72
C PRO A 318 1.42 -24.01 9.77
N SER A 319 1.02 -24.58 8.64
CA SER A 319 0.05 -23.92 7.76
C SER A 319 -1.25 -23.68 8.51
N CYS A 320 -1.86 -22.53 8.28
CA CYS A 320 -3.09 -22.14 8.95
C CYS A 320 -3.92 -21.23 8.06
N GLU A 321 -5.11 -20.89 8.55
CA GLU A 321 -6.00 -19.94 7.91
C GLU A 321 -6.07 -18.66 8.75
N VAL A 322 -6.04 -17.51 8.08
CA VAL A 322 -6.12 -16.18 8.69
C VAL A 322 -7.24 -15.38 8.05
N GLU A 323 -8.10 -14.82 8.89
CA GLU A 323 -9.11 -13.85 8.46
C GLU A 323 -8.50 -12.45 8.44
N VAL A 324 -8.59 -11.77 7.30
CA VAL A 324 -8.00 -10.45 7.07
C VAL A 324 -8.96 -9.55 6.29
N TYR A 325 -8.69 -8.26 6.29
CA TYR A 325 -9.50 -7.21 5.66
C TYR A 325 -8.71 -6.60 4.50
N VAL A 326 -9.01 -7.02 3.27
CA VAL A 326 -8.33 -6.52 2.07
C VAL A 326 -9.00 -5.23 1.63
N LYS A 327 -8.26 -4.12 1.69
CA LYS A 327 -8.71 -2.80 1.27
C LYS A 327 -9.15 -2.81 -0.19
N ASP A 328 -10.34 -2.28 -0.43
CA ASP A 328 -10.89 -2.10 -1.77
C ASP A 328 -10.67 -0.66 -2.25
N LYS A 329 -11.39 0.30 -1.65
CA LYS A 329 -11.29 1.72 -2.02
C LYS A 329 -11.53 2.63 -0.83
N ASP A 330 -11.33 3.92 -1.05
CA ASP A 330 -11.65 4.95 -0.07
C ASP A 330 -12.99 5.61 -0.42
N PHE A 331 -13.73 6.00 0.62
CA PHE A 331 -14.98 6.75 0.51
C PHE A 331 -14.75 8.14 1.09
N ASP A 332 -15.07 9.18 0.33
CA ASP A 332 -15.00 10.57 0.79
C ASP A 332 -16.26 10.96 1.57
N PHE A 333 -16.15 12.04 2.34
CA PHE A 333 -17.28 12.72 2.96
C PHE A 333 -18.16 13.42 1.90
N PRO A 334 -19.49 13.49 2.12
CA PRO A 334 -20.36 14.37 1.34
C PRO A 334 -19.94 15.84 1.49
N LYS A 335 -19.80 16.51 0.35
CA LYS A 335 -19.36 17.91 0.26
C LYS A 335 -20.24 18.71 -0.67
N ASP A 336 -20.29 20.01 -0.43
CA ASP A 336 -20.89 20.94 -1.37
C ASP A 336 -19.98 21.05 -2.62
N PRO A 337 -20.51 20.87 -3.83
CA PRO A 337 -19.70 20.79 -5.05
C PRO A 337 -19.08 22.12 -5.48
N VAL A 338 -19.52 23.25 -4.92
CA VAL A 338 -19.03 24.59 -5.27
C VAL A 338 -17.95 25.04 -4.29
N THR A 339 -18.21 24.88 -2.99
CA THR A 339 -17.33 25.35 -1.91
C THR A 339 -16.32 24.29 -1.47
N GLY A 340 -16.64 23.00 -1.64
CA GLY A 340 -15.84 21.90 -1.12
C GLY A 340 -16.02 21.65 0.38
N GLU A 341 -16.87 22.43 1.05
CA GLU A 341 -17.18 22.27 2.48
C GLU A 341 -17.96 20.98 2.74
N LEU A 342 -17.76 20.40 3.92
CA LEU A 342 -18.52 19.23 4.35
C LEU A 342 -20.02 19.57 4.44
N THR A 343 -20.87 18.64 4.03
CA THR A 343 -22.33 18.76 4.20
C THR A 343 -22.90 17.67 5.11
N ALA A 344 -22.09 16.70 5.48
CA ALA A 344 -22.42 15.60 6.36
C ALA A 344 -21.20 15.09 7.12
N THR A 345 -21.46 14.40 8.23
CA THR A 345 -20.46 13.61 8.98
C THR A 345 -20.84 12.13 8.99
N ILE A 346 -19.97 11.26 9.50
CA ILE A 346 -20.27 9.84 9.70
C ILE A 346 -21.54 9.69 10.55
N HIS A 347 -22.46 8.83 10.12
CA HIS A 347 -23.71 8.57 10.82
C HIS A 347 -23.43 7.99 12.22
N PRO A 348 -24.20 8.34 13.26
CA PRO A 348 -23.97 7.82 14.62
C PRO A 348 -23.96 6.28 14.72
N GLU A 349 -24.79 5.59 13.94
CA GLU A 349 -24.81 4.11 13.89
C GLU A 349 -23.57 3.51 13.21
N ARG A 350 -22.82 4.31 12.45
CA ARG A 350 -21.61 3.90 11.73
C ARG A 350 -20.33 4.30 12.46
N GLN A 351 -20.39 5.36 13.26
CA GLN A 351 -19.28 5.84 14.07
C GLN A 351 -18.76 4.72 14.98
N ASP A 352 -17.44 4.59 15.07
CA ASP A 352 -16.72 3.63 15.90
C ASP A 352 -16.99 2.14 15.60
N GLN A 353 -17.66 1.81 14.49
CA GLN A 353 -17.98 0.41 14.17
C GLN A 353 -16.89 -0.27 13.30
N ASP A 354 -15.64 0.22 13.28
CA ASP A 354 -14.56 -0.30 12.42
C ASP A 354 -14.49 -1.84 12.40
N PHE A 355 -14.21 -2.41 11.23
CA PHE A 355 -14.18 -3.85 10.95
C PHE A 355 -15.51 -4.61 11.11
N GLN A 356 -16.61 -3.94 11.46
CA GLN A 356 -17.95 -4.52 11.44
C GLN A 356 -18.63 -4.36 10.08
N VAL A 357 -19.45 -5.34 9.70
CA VAL A 357 -20.15 -5.35 8.41
C VAL A 357 -21.05 -4.12 8.24
N MET A 358 -21.05 -3.55 7.04
CA MET A 358 -21.97 -2.53 6.56
C MET A 358 -22.62 -3.02 5.28
N ASN A 359 -23.94 -3.18 5.29
CA ASN A 359 -24.73 -3.69 4.18
C ASN A 359 -25.23 -2.56 3.28
N PRO A 360 -25.52 -2.85 2.00
CA PRO A 360 -26.25 -1.93 1.13
C PRO A 360 -27.52 -1.42 1.79
N GLY A 361 -27.69 -0.10 1.85
CA GLY A 361 -28.84 0.55 2.49
C GLY A 361 -28.65 0.93 3.96
N ASP A 362 -27.59 0.47 4.64
CA ASP A 362 -27.32 0.87 6.03
C ASP A 362 -26.98 2.38 6.13
N PRO A 363 -27.32 3.07 7.23
CA PRO A 363 -26.96 4.47 7.45
C PRO A 363 -25.44 4.69 7.41
N LEU A 364 -24.97 5.62 6.58
CA LEU A 364 -23.53 5.89 6.42
C LEU A 364 -23.14 7.31 6.83
N PHE A 365 -23.82 8.33 6.32
CA PHE A 365 -23.59 9.72 6.72
C PHE A 365 -24.87 10.34 7.29
N GLN A 366 -24.69 11.35 8.14
CA GLN A 366 -25.74 12.24 8.57
C GLN A 366 -25.41 13.66 8.13
N THR A 367 -26.26 14.23 7.29
CA THR A 367 -26.18 15.63 6.88
C THR A 367 -26.45 16.57 8.05
N PHE A 368 -25.97 17.81 7.98
CA PHE A 368 -26.13 18.77 9.09
C PHE A 368 -27.59 19.19 9.33
N ASP A 369 -28.51 18.98 8.38
CA ASP A 369 -29.95 19.15 8.58
C ASP A 369 -30.65 17.90 9.15
N GLY A 370 -29.88 16.86 9.48
CA GLY A 370 -30.33 15.65 10.15
C GLY A 370 -30.74 14.51 9.21
N LYS A 371 -30.69 14.67 7.88
CA LYS A 371 -31.02 13.58 6.95
C LYS A 371 -29.94 12.53 6.88
N THR A 372 -30.35 11.28 6.82
CA THR A 372 -29.48 10.12 6.62
C THR A 372 -29.14 9.93 5.14
N VAL A 373 -27.86 9.70 4.86
CA VAL A 373 -27.36 9.20 3.57
C VAL A 373 -26.92 7.76 3.78
N ASN A 374 -27.57 6.83 3.08
CA ASN A 374 -27.31 5.41 3.22
C ASN A 374 -26.12 4.96 2.35
N TYR A 375 -25.49 3.86 2.74
CA TYR A 375 -24.47 3.21 1.93
C TYR A 375 -25.06 2.69 0.62
N SER A 376 -24.56 3.19 -0.50
CA SER A 376 -25.02 2.88 -1.85
C SER A 376 -24.20 1.79 -2.55
N GLY A 377 -23.28 1.12 -1.84
CA GLY A 377 -22.53 0.00 -2.39
C GLY A 377 -23.44 -1.17 -2.76
N SER A 378 -23.05 -1.96 -3.76
CA SER A 378 -23.85 -3.10 -4.23
C SER A 378 -23.63 -4.37 -3.41
N GLN A 379 -22.62 -4.41 -2.54
CA GLN A 379 -22.23 -5.56 -1.71
C GLN A 379 -21.86 -5.10 -0.31
N PRO A 380 -21.93 -5.97 0.72
CA PRO A 380 -21.46 -5.65 2.05
C PRO A 380 -19.97 -5.30 2.07
N THR A 381 -19.57 -4.42 2.99
CA THR A 381 -18.16 -4.07 3.22
C THR A 381 -17.84 -4.02 4.71
N TYR A 382 -16.56 -4.04 5.05
CA TYR A 382 -16.06 -3.90 6.40
C TYR A 382 -15.17 -2.65 6.46
N PRO A 383 -15.73 -1.48 6.82
CA PRO A 383 -14.99 -0.24 6.78
C PRO A 383 -14.01 -0.15 7.96
N PHE A 384 -12.87 0.50 7.73
CA PHE A 384 -11.87 0.81 8.75
C PHE A 384 -11.27 2.19 8.50
N PHE A 385 -10.58 2.76 9.48
CA PHE A 385 -10.23 4.19 9.54
C PHE A 385 -11.46 5.09 9.47
N ILE A 386 -12.54 4.70 10.15
CA ILE A 386 -13.77 5.47 10.18
C ILE A 386 -13.53 6.76 10.95
N ASN A 387 -13.71 7.87 10.25
CA ASN A 387 -13.60 9.21 10.82
C ASN A 387 -12.19 9.54 11.34
N GLU A 388 -11.15 9.09 10.63
CA GLU A 388 -9.76 9.44 10.94
C GLU A 388 -9.52 10.95 10.73
N ALA A 389 -9.12 11.64 11.80
CA ALA A 389 -8.89 13.09 11.78
C ALA A 389 -7.88 13.51 10.71
N ALA A 390 -6.80 12.74 10.50
CA ALA A 390 -5.78 13.03 9.50
C ALA A 390 -6.25 12.81 8.05
N TYR A 391 -7.42 12.21 7.84
CA TYR A 391 -7.89 11.80 6.51
C TYR A 391 -8.93 12.77 5.92
N TYR A 392 -9.39 13.75 6.69
CA TYR A 392 -10.20 14.85 6.19
C TYR A 392 -9.53 15.60 5.03
N GLU A 393 -8.24 15.97 5.17
CA GLU A 393 -7.46 16.60 4.09
C GLU A 393 -7.22 15.66 2.89
N LYS A 394 -7.36 14.35 3.10
CA LYS A 394 -7.11 13.32 2.10
C LYS A 394 -8.40 12.90 1.38
N ASN A 395 -9.53 13.51 1.73
CA ASN A 395 -10.84 13.19 1.18
C ASN A 395 -11.22 11.71 1.44
N VAL A 396 -10.94 11.23 2.66
CA VAL A 396 -11.27 9.86 3.09
C VAL A 396 -12.01 9.90 4.42
N ALA A 397 -13.29 9.53 4.39
CA ALA A 397 -14.11 9.31 5.56
C ALA A 397 -13.89 7.92 6.17
N PHE A 398 -13.64 6.91 5.32
CA PHE A 398 -13.22 5.57 5.71
C PHE A 398 -12.66 4.82 4.49
N SER A 399 -11.93 3.74 4.73
CA SER A 399 -11.54 2.77 3.72
C SER A 399 -12.48 1.56 3.75
N SER A 400 -13.02 1.16 2.59
CA SER A 400 -13.78 -0.09 2.46
C SER A 400 -12.84 -1.29 2.36
N SER A 401 -13.34 -2.45 2.79
CA SER A 401 -12.59 -3.71 2.64
C SER A 401 -13.50 -4.92 2.45
N ASN A 402 -12.89 -5.99 1.95
CA ASN A 402 -13.47 -7.31 1.91
C ASN A 402 -12.84 -8.16 3.02
N LYS A 403 -13.67 -8.77 3.86
CA LYS A 403 -13.22 -9.79 4.80
C LYS A 403 -12.97 -11.09 4.03
N VAL A 404 -11.74 -11.58 4.05
CA VAL A 404 -11.34 -12.79 3.33
C VAL A 404 -10.58 -13.73 4.25
N SER A 405 -10.74 -15.03 4.01
CA SER A 405 -9.94 -16.07 4.67
C SER A 405 -8.81 -16.49 3.74
N ILE A 406 -7.57 -16.33 4.20
CA ILE A 406 -6.37 -16.67 3.42
C ILE A 406 -5.68 -17.87 4.08
N ARG A 407 -5.43 -18.91 3.30
CA ARG A 407 -4.59 -20.03 3.73
C ARG A 407 -3.13 -19.69 3.52
N ILE A 408 -2.35 -19.67 4.60
CA ILE A 408 -0.91 -19.40 4.56
C ILE A 408 -0.12 -20.71 4.73
N PRO A 409 0.96 -20.92 3.95
CA PRO A 409 1.78 -22.13 4.07
C PRO A 409 2.52 -22.16 5.41
N ALA A 410 3.06 -23.33 5.75
CA ALA A 410 3.92 -23.44 6.93
C ALA A 410 5.18 -22.57 6.75
N LEU A 411 5.62 -21.95 7.83
CA LEU A 411 6.77 -21.05 7.89
C LEU A 411 7.84 -21.67 8.78
N ARG A 412 9.08 -21.67 8.30
CA ARG A 412 10.26 -22.12 9.07
C ARG A 412 11.49 -21.29 8.77
N LEU A 413 12.49 -21.39 9.63
CA LEU A 413 13.80 -20.78 9.40
C LEU A 413 14.48 -21.45 8.21
N GLN A 414 15.09 -20.66 7.32
CA GLN A 414 15.92 -21.17 6.24
C GLN A 414 17.20 -21.80 6.82
N ALA A 415 17.46 -23.05 6.47
CA ALA A 415 18.70 -23.71 6.87
C ALA A 415 19.90 -22.95 6.31
N SER A 416 20.89 -22.64 7.17
CA SER A 416 22.14 -22.03 6.73
C SER A 416 22.82 -22.93 5.71
N ALA A 417 23.19 -22.38 4.55
CA ALA A 417 24.00 -23.05 3.54
C ALA A 417 25.43 -23.27 4.10
N GLY A 418 25.63 -24.29 4.94
CA GLY A 418 26.90 -24.48 5.64
C GLY A 418 27.07 -25.81 6.38
N GLY A 419 26.32 -26.85 6.02
CA GLY A 419 26.35 -28.15 6.70
C GLY A 419 26.56 -29.38 5.81
N ALA A 420 26.90 -29.19 4.53
CA ALA A 420 27.21 -30.29 3.61
C ALA A 420 28.69 -30.22 3.18
N ASN A 421 29.60 -30.52 4.12
CA ASN A 421 30.95 -31.04 3.88
C ASN A 421 31.74 -31.07 5.20
N ARG A 422 31.42 -32.05 6.06
CA ARG A 422 32.39 -32.65 6.99
C ARG A 422 31.98 -34.09 7.25
N ILE A 423 32.30 -34.96 6.30
CA ILE A 423 32.65 -36.35 6.58
C ILE A 423 34.01 -36.54 5.93
N SER A 424 35.04 -36.54 6.77
CA SER A 424 36.36 -37.09 6.47
C SER A 424 36.33 -38.59 6.70
#